data_AF-A0A4P5VVF8-F1
#
_entry.id   AF-A0A4P5VVF8-F1
#
_cell.length_a   1.000
_cell.length_b   1.000
_cell.length_c   1.000
_cell.angle_alpha   90.00
_cell.angle_beta   90.00
_cell.angle_gamma   90.00
#
_symmetry.space_group_name_H-M   'P 1'
#
loop_
_entity.id
_entity.type
_entity.pdbx_description
1 polymer ?
#
loop_
_entity_poly.entity_id
_entity_poly.type
_entity_poly.pdbx_seq_one_letter_code
_entity_poly.pdbx_strand_id
1 'polypeptide(L)'
;MFPIAAAYAEEAASPHIEVGVGQSYIYQGARPIARVLVSDLDIARVQLLEQGQVQVLGQDLGTTDLWVWFRDSMEAPVRTTISVHRDLGELEHRISELVVDPAAVRAYSLNDRLVLDGIVPDVETLESLAQLGSVYDEHFVNLLQVAGDHQVQLRVVFAEINRSSLREMGLDVLWNDGGLIAGTSLTLGTSPPAAVADAFSLFGTLGSPFELSATLSVLEQNRLGKTLARPTLVAMSGQKASFLAGGEIPIPVSQYGTRVSAEFREYGVKVEFVPTVLGNEVVDLQAYVEVSDIDPSNSVTLTDVAIPALTTRRSETHVRLNNGATFAMAGMLGDSVQSNIAKIPILGDIPILGALFRYVRHERKEVEIVIFVTPELVRPLGAGEVPAPPGTLEDNDPTDFELFLLGMDRHGPRPVPAAGLER
;
A
#
# COMPACT_ATOMS: atom_id res chain seq x y z
N MET A 1 -49.38 56.52 -19.41
CA MET A 1 -48.31 55.55 -19.65
C MET A 1 -47.02 56.34 -19.78
N PHE A 2 -46.33 56.55 -18.65
CA PHE A 2 -45.04 57.27 -18.60
C PHE A 2 -43.99 56.26 -18.14
N PRO A 3 -42.88 56.06 -18.87
CA PRO A 3 -41.76 55.29 -18.35
C PRO A 3 -40.93 56.20 -17.44
N ILE A 4 -40.67 55.74 -16.22
CA ILE A 4 -39.75 56.37 -15.29
C ILE A 4 -38.41 55.66 -15.48
N ALA A 5 -37.43 56.38 -16.02
CA ALA A 5 -36.05 55.94 -16.10
C ALA A 5 -35.47 55.87 -14.66
N ALA A 6 -35.16 54.67 -14.19
CA ALA A 6 -34.30 54.49 -13.04
C ALA A 6 -32.85 54.66 -13.51
N ALA A 7 -32.26 55.79 -13.15
CA ALA A 7 -30.85 56.05 -13.29
C ALA A 7 -30.07 54.99 -12.49
N TYR A 8 -29.24 54.22 -13.18
CA TYR A 8 -28.15 53.49 -12.55
C TYR A 8 -27.16 54.53 -12.03
N ALA A 9 -27.16 54.73 -10.71
CA ALA A 9 -26.06 55.38 -10.04
C ALA A 9 -24.87 54.41 -10.06
N GLU A 10 -23.77 54.87 -10.65
CA GLU A 10 -22.47 54.23 -10.64
C GLU A 10 -22.00 54.13 -9.18
N GLU A 11 -22.10 52.94 -8.59
CA GLU A 11 -21.68 52.65 -7.22
C GLU A 11 -20.16 52.73 -7.16
N ALA A 12 -19.65 53.92 -6.80
CA ALA A 12 -18.25 54.11 -6.47
C ALA A 12 -17.84 53.04 -5.44
N ALA A 13 -16.80 52.27 -5.76
CA ALA A 13 -16.28 51.19 -4.92
C ALA A 13 -16.21 51.65 -3.46
N SER A 14 -17.10 51.13 -2.62
CA SER A 14 -17.09 51.45 -1.19
C SER A 14 -15.75 50.98 -0.62
N PRO A 15 -15.02 51.82 0.12
CA PRO A 15 -13.78 51.40 0.77
C PRO A 15 -14.06 50.19 1.68
N HIS A 16 -13.17 49.21 1.65
CA HIS A 16 -13.26 47.96 2.41
C HIS A 16 -12.03 47.84 3.33
N ILE A 17 -12.25 47.45 4.58
CA ILE A 17 -11.19 47.28 5.58
C ILE A 17 -11.24 45.85 6.10
N GLU A 18 -10.10 45.16 6.02
CA GLU A 18 -9.93 43.81 6.54
C GLU A 18 -9.11 43.85 7.83
N VAL A 19 -9.60 43.22 8.89
CA VAL A 19 -8.95 43.19 10.21
C VAL A 19 -9.07 41.79 10.81
N GLY A 20 -7.98 41.29 11.40
CA GLY A 20 -8.03 40.05 12.18
C GLY A 20 -8.69 40.26 13.54
N VAL A 21 -9.42 39.25 14.05
CA VAL A 21 -9.91 39.23 15.43
C VAL A 21 -8.75 39.47 16.42
N GLY A 22 -8.92 40.43 17.34
CA GLY A 22 -7.89 40.79 18.31
C GLY A 22 -6.76 41.68 17.76
N GLN A 23 -6.75 41.96 16.45
CA GLN A 23 -5.79 42.88 15.83
C GLN A 23 -6.39 44.28 15.62
N SER A 24 -5.52 45.29 15.55
CA SER A 24 -5.92 46.66 15.24
C SER A 24 -5.30 47.18 13.96
N TYR A 25 -6.11 47.78 13.10
CA TYR A 25 -5.70 48.43 11.87
C TYR A 25 -5.93 49.94 11.96
N ILE A 26 -4.93 50.74 11.56
CA ILE A 26 -5.05 52.20 11.55
C ILE A 26 -5.38 52.63 10.12
N TYR A 27 -6.63 53.04 9.91
CA TYR A 27 -7.08 53.63 8.66
C TYR A 27 -6.76 55.13 8.63
N GLN A 28 -6.00 55.54 7.61
CA GLN A 28 -5.72 56.94 7.32
C GLN A 28 -6.45 57.35 6.04
N GLY A 29 -7.52 58.14 6.22
CA GLY A 29 -8.27 58.69 5.09
C GLY A 29 -7.51 59.81 4.38
N ALA A 30 -7.79 59.98 3.07
CA ALA A 30 -7.25 61.09 2.28
C ALA A 30 -7.76 62.48 2.72
N ARG A 31 -8.83 62.52 3.53
CA ARG A 31 -9.46 63.74 4.07
C ARG A 31 -9.52 63.64 5.60
N PRO A 32 -9.40 64.77 6.33
CA PRO A 32 -9.46 64.77 7.79
C PRO A 32 -10.83 64.31 8.30
N ILE A 33 -10.83 63.26 9.11
CA ILE A 33 -12.05 62.63 9.64
C ILE A 33 -12.56 63.44 10.85
N ALA A 34 -13.85 63.77 10.84
CA ALA A 34 -14.52 64.53 11.88
C ALA A 34 -15.20 63.64 12.92
N ARG A 35 -15.84 62.55 12.46
CA ARG A 35 -16.61 61.63 13.28
C ARG A 35 -16.67 60.26 12.58
N VAL A 36 -16.77 59.22 13.40
CA VAL A 36 -16.99 57.84 12.97
C VAL A 36 -18.15 57.22 13.75
N LEU A 37 -18.86 56.30 13.12
CA LEU A 37 -19.90 55.47 13.75
C LEU A 37 -19.80 54.06 13.18
N VAL A 38 -19.79 53.06 14.05
CA VAL A 38 -19.86 51.65 13.66
C VAL A 38 -21.28 51.16 13.91
N SER A 39 -21.82 50.39 12.98
CA SER A 39 -23.17 49.81 13.11
C SER A 39 -23.24 48.77 14.23
N ASP A 40 -22.23 47.90 14.32
CA ASP A 40 -22.12 46.84 15.32
C ASP A 40 -20.78 46.90 16.05
N LEU A 41 -20.84 47.21 17.36
CA LEU A 41 -19.67 47.36 18.24
C LEU A 41 -19.14 46.03 18.76
N ASP A 42 -19.94 44.96 18.71
CA ASP A 42 -19.53 43.62 19.15
C ASP A 42 -18.61 42.99 18.09
N ILE A 43 -18.80 43.34 16.81
CA ILE A 43 -17.94 42.90 15.70
C ILE A 43 -16.64 43.72 15.65
N ALA A 44 -16.72 45.05 15.63
CA ALA A 44 -15.54 45.90 15.54
C ALA A 44 -15.66 47.17 16.38
N ARG A 45 -14.61 47.47 17.15
CA ARG A 45 -14.51 48.72 17.90
C ARG A 45 -13.65 49.72 17.14
N VAL A 46 -14.13 50.95 17.07
CA VAL A 46 -13.43 52.01 16.35
C VAL A 46 -13.15 53.20 17.25
N GLN A 47 -11.94 53.74 17.18
CA GLN A 47 -11.50 54.92 17.93
C GLN A 47 -10.88 55.97 17.01
N LEU A 48 -11.31 57.22 17.16
CA LEU A 48 -10.72 58.36 16.44
C LEU A 48 -9.45 58.83 17.17
N LEU A 49 -8.35 58.95 16.43
CA LEU A 49 -7.06 59.43 16.90
C LEU A 49 -6.91 60.94 16.61
N GLU A 50 -6.04 61.64 17.35
CA GLU A 50 -5.89 63.10 17.29
C GLU A 50 -5.47 63.63 15.90
N GLN A 51 -4.83 62.80 15.07
CA GLN A 51 -4.37 63.16 13.72
C GLN A 51 -5.42 62.94 12.62
N GLY A 52 -6.69 62.68 12.98
CA GLY A 52 -7.74 62.35 12.01
C GLY A 52 -7.60 60.95 11.41
N GLN A 53 -6.83 60.08 12.06
CA GLN A 53 -6.74 58.66 11.79
C GLN A 53 -7.80 57.90 12.59
N VAL A 54 -8.17 56.72 12.12
CA VAL A 54 -9.18 55.87 12.75
C VAL A 54 -8.56 54.52 13.03
N GLN A 55 -8.48 54.13 14.31
CA GLN A 55 -8.09 52.78 14.69
C GLN A 55 -9.31 51.88 14.71
N VAL A 56 -9.27 50.79 13.96
CA VAL A 56 -10.27 49.73 13.91
C VAL A 56 -9.70 48.51 14.63
N LEU A 57 -10.36 48.05 15.68
CA LEU A 57 -10.03 46.84 16.44
C LEU A 57 -11.08 45.77 16.16
N GLY A 58 -10.69 44.63 15.59
CA GLY A 58 -11.59 43.48 15.41
C GLY A 58 -11.90 42.83 16.76
N GLN A 59 -13.17 42.68 17.11
CA GLN A 59 -13.62 42.06 18.36
C GLN A 59 -14.16 40.65 18.11
N ASP A 60 -15.20 40.53 17.30
CA ASP A 60 -15.81 39.26 16.90
C ASP A 60 -15.84 39.11 15.38
N LEU A 61 -16.01 37.87 14.91
CA LEU A 61 -16.10 37.54 13.47
C LEU A 61 -17.35 38.14 12.84
N GLY A 62 -17.23 38.62 11.60
CA GLY A 62 -18.36 39.10 10.82
C GLY A 62 -18.08 40.37 10.03
N THR A 63 -19.13 40.94 9.44
CA THR A 63 -19.07 42.18 8.67
C THR A 63 -19.88 43.27 9.33
N THR A 64 -19.31 44.46 9.48
CA THR A 64 -19.99 45.63 10.03
C THR A 64 -19.72 46.87 9.19
N ASP A 65 -20.66 47.82 9.17
CA ASP A 65 -20.50 49.06 8.43
C ASP A 65 -19.91 50.15 9.32
N LEU A 66 -18.90 50.85 8.79
CA LEU A 66 -18.31 52.06 9.33
C LEU A 66 -18.76 53.27 8.52
N TRP A 67 -19.43 54.19 9.20
CA TRP A 67 -19.84 55.47 8.66
C TRP A 67 -18.82 56.54 9.03
N VAL A 68 -18.29 57.24 8.03
CA VAL A 68 -17.23 58.24 8.21
C VAL A 68 -17.73 59.61 7.75
N TRP A 69 -17.62 60.61 8.63
CA TRP A 69 -17.88 62.03 8.31
C TRP A 69 -16.55 62.78 8.21
N PHE A 70 -16.41 63.65 7.20
CA PHE A 70 -15.21 64.45 6.97
C PHE A 70 -15.39 65.90 7.45
N ARG A 71 -14.30 66.57 7.84
CA ARG A 71 -14.34 67.96 8.33
C ARG A 71 -14.62 68.98 7.23
N ASP A 72 -14.19 68.67 6.01
CA ASP A 72 -14.13 69.64 4.91
C ASP A 72 -15.37 69.62 4.00
N SER A 73 -16.39 68.81 4.32
CA SER A 73 -17.55 68.60 3.45
C SER A 73 -18.85 68.46 4.25
N MET A 74 -19.93 69.09 3.78
CA MET A 74 -21.31 68.85 4.25
C MET A 74 -22.00 67.70 3.49
N GLU A 75 -21.25 66.91 2.72
CA GLU A 75 -21.76 65.72 2.04
C GLU A 75 -22.19 64.62 3.01
N ALA A 76 -22.98 63.67 2.48
CA ALA A 76 -23.40 62.47 3.21
C ALA A 76 -22.18 61.66 3.69
N PRO A 77 -22.29 60.96 4.83
CA PRO A 77 -21.21 60.11 5.33
C PRO A 77 -20.88 59.01 4.33
N VAL A 78 -19.60 58.66 4.24
CA VAL A 78 -19.14 57.55 3.41
C VAL A 78 -19.29 56.25 4.18
N ARG A 79 -19.96 55.28 3.59
CA ARG A 79 -20.06 53.91 4.10
C ARG A 79 -18.81 53.13 3.70
N THR A 80 -18.17 52.52 4.69
CA THR A 80 -16.98 51.66 4.56
C THR A 80 -17.33 50.32 5.20
N THR A 81 -17.16 49.22 4.49
CA THR A 81 -17.42 47.89 5.09
C THR A 81 -16.16 47.41 5.81
N ILE A 82 -16.31 46.95 7.05
CA ILE A 82 -15.27 46.29 7.83
C ILE A 82 -15.59 44.80 7.83
N SER A 83 -14.65 43.98 7.36
CA SER A 83 -14.73 42.52 7.48
C SER A 83 -13.71 42.05 8.51
N VAL A 84 -14.22 41.51 9.62
CA VAL A 84 -13.39 40.92 10.67
C VAL A 84 -13.33 39.42 10.43
N HIS A 85 -12.12 38.92 10.16
CA HIS A 85 -11.86 37.52 9.90
C HIS A 85 -10.91 36.94 10.95
N ARG A 86 -10.80 35.61 11.00
CA ARG A 86 -9.81 34.94 11.84
C ARG A 86 -8.41 35.28 11.34
N ASP A 87 -7.47 35.45 12.27
CA ASP A 87 -6.06 35.52 11.92
C ASP A 87 -5.57 34.10 11.61
N LEU A 88 -5.18 33.87 10.35
CA LEU A 88 -4.71 32.57 9.86
C LEU A 88 -3.19 32.55 9.69
N GLY A 89 -2.46 33.62 10.03
CA GLY A 89 -1.03 33.70 9.78
C GLY A 89 -0.22 32.59 10.46
N GLU A 90 -0.56 32.21 11.69
CA GLU A 90 0.10 31.08 12.37
C GLU A 90 -0.25 29.73 11.72
N LEU A 91 -1.50 29.56 11.27
CA LEU A 91 -1.96 28.36 10.60
C LEU A 91 -1.24 28.18 9.25
N GLU A 92 -1.20 29.24 8.44
CA GLU A 92 -0.47 29.25 7.17
C GLU A 92 1.02 28.95 7.36
N HIS A 93 1.63 29.50 8.42
CA HIS A 93 3.02 29.19 8.74
C HIS A 93 3.23 27.71 9.08
N ARG A 94 2.38 27.11 9.93
CA ARG A 94 2.45 25.67 10.25
C ARG A 94 2.19 24.77 9.03
N ILE A 95 1.26 25.16 8.15
CA ILE A 95 1.01 24.46 6.89
C ILE A 95 2.28 24.44 6.04
N SER A 96 3.01 25.56 5.99
CA SER A 96 4.26 25.65 5.23
C SER A 96 5.42 24.81 5.78
N GLU A 97 5.37 24.41 7.05
CA GLU A 97 6.34 23.47 7.63
C GLU A 97 6.02 22.01 7.31
N LEU A 98 4.74 21.69 7.09
CA LEU A 98 4.25 20.33 6.84
C LEU A 98 4.22 19.97 5.34
N VAL A 99 4.04 20.95 4.46
CA VAL A 99 3.85 20.74 3.03
C VAL A 99 5.06 21.27 2.25
N VAL A 100 5.64 20.43 1.40
CA VAL A 100 6.82 20.78 0.57
C VAL A 100 6.52 21.92 -0.41
N ASP A 101 5.28 21.97 -0.95
CA ASP A 101 4.77 23.08 -1.75
C ASP A 101 3.67 23.83 -0.99
N PRO A 102 3.99 24.89 -0.26
CA PRO A 102 3.00 25.66 0.50
C PRO A 102 1.97 26.38 -0.37
N ALA A 103 2.20 26.53 -1.69
CA ALA A 103 1.20 27.11 -2.58
C ALA A 103 0.10 26.10 -2.97
N ALA A 104 0.34 24.80 -2.75
CA ALA A 104 -0.62 23.74 -3.05
C ALA A 104 -1.78 23.66 -2.04
N VAL A 105 -1.61 24.22 -0.83
CA VAL A 105 -2.61 24.20 0.25
C VAL A 105 -2.89 25.63 0.71
N ARG A 106 -4.16 26.01 0.72
CA ARG A 106 -4.64 27.34 1.12
C ARG A 106 -5.61 27.21 2.28
N ALA A 107 -5.41 28.05 3.28
CA ALA A 107 -6.34 28.24 4.38
C ALA A 107 -6.99 29.61 4.24
N TYR A 108 -8.32 29.66 4.22
CA TYR A 108 -9.04 30.94 4.19
C TYR A 108 -10.33 30.86 5.01
N SER A 109 -10.77 32.01 5.52
CA SER A 109 -12.05 32.12 6.22
C SER A 109 -13.15 32.39 5.18
N LEU A 110 -14.18 31.56 5.17
CA LEU A 110 -15.39 31.79 4.38
C LEU A 110 -16.56 31.99 5.35
N ASN A 111 -17.00 33.24 5.50
CA ASN A 111 -17.86 33.66 6.61
C ASN A 111 -17.17 33.29 7.95
N ASP A 112 -17.89 32.58 8.82
CA ASP A 112 -17.40 32.16 10.14
C ASP A 112 -16.68 30.80 10.15
N ARG A 113 -16.45 30.19 8.97
CA ARG A 113 -15.84 28.86 8.86
C ARG A 113 -14.46 28.90 8.23
N LEU A 114 -13.55 28.11 8.77
CA LEU A 114 -12.27 27.82 8.14
C LEU A 114 -12.48 26.86 6.96
N VAL A 115 -11.84 27.14 5.84
CA VAL A 115 -11.78 26.25 4.67
C VAL A 115 -10.32 25.91 4.41
N LEU A 116 -10.03 24.61 4.34
CA LEU A 116 -8.75 24.09 3.87
C LEU A 116 -8.94 23.50 2.47
N ASP A 117 -8.30 24.10 1.47
CA ASP A 117 -8.39 23.73 0.05
C ASP A 117 -6.99 23.46 -0.47
N GLY A 118 -6.81 22.41 -1.26
CA GLY A 118 -5.52 22.13 -1.84
C GLY A 118 -5.25 20.68 -2.17
N ILE A 119 -4.06 20.45 -2.70
CA ILE A 119 -3.55 19.12 -3.05
C ILE A 119 -2.43 18.76 -2.08
N VAL A 120 -2.56 17.61 -1.42
CA VAL A 120 -1.60 17.09 -0.42
C VAL A 120 -0.93 15.81 -0.93
N PRO A 121 0.35 15.56 -0.63
CA PRO A 121 1.08 14.45 -1.22
C PRO A 121 0.59 13.06 -0.78
N ASP A 122 0.01 12.91 0.40
CA ASP A 122 -0.36 11.61 0.96
C ASP A 122 -1.48 11.72 2.01
N VAL A 123 -2.01 10.57 2.44
CA VAL A 123 -3.13 10.50 3.41
C VAL A 123 -2.69 10.94 4.81
N GLU A 124 -1.45 10.70 5.21
CA GLU A 124 -0.92 11.07 6.53
C GLU A 124 -0.82 12.59 6.68
N THR A 125 -0.38 13.28 5.63
CA THR A 125 -0.38 14.74 5.55
C THR A 125 -1.81 15.30 5.58
N LEU A 126 -2.75 14.65 4.87
CA LEU A 126 -4.17 15.03 4.90
C LEU A 126 -4.75 14.96 6.33
N GLU A 127 -4.53 13.85 7.03
CA GLU A 127 -5.01 13.66 8.39
C GLU A 127 -4.38 14.65 9.36
N SER A 128 -3.07 14.90 9.22
CA SER A 128 -2.34 15.87 10.06
C SER A 128 -2.88 17.29 9.87
N LEU A 129 -3.14 17.71 8.63
CA LEU A 129 -3.74 19.02 8.33
C LEU A 129 -5.19 19.10 8.80
N ALA A 130 -5.96 18.01 8.70
CA ALA A 130 -7.32 17.96 9.21
C ALA A 130 -7.37 18.09 10.75
N GLN A 131 -6.44 17.43 11.46
CA GLN A 131 -6.27 17.60 12.90
C GLN A 131 -5.88 19.04 13.24
N LEU A 132 -4.93 19.63 12.50
CA LEU A 132 -4.55 21.03 12.69
C LEU A 132 -5.73 21.98 12.48
N GLY A 133 -6.52 21.79 11.43
CA GLY A 133 -7.74 22.57 11.15
C GLY A 133 -8.75 22.50 12.29
N SER A 134 -8.95 21.31 12.87
CA SER A 134 -9.90 21.11 13.97
C SER A 134 -9.55 21.88 15.25
N VAL A 135 -8.28 22.24 15.46
CA VAL A 135 -7.83 23.06 16.60
C VAL A 135 -8.27 24.52 16.44
N TYR A 136 -8.36 25.02 15.20
CA TYR A 136 -8.76 26.41 14.92
C TYR A 136 -10.27 26.57 14.77
N ASP A 137 -10.94 25.58 14.17
CA ASP A 137 -12.39 25.55 13.99
C ASP A 137 -12.87 24.09 14.02
N GLU A 138 -13.63 23.72 15.05
CA GLU A 138 -14.19 22.36 15.21
C GLU A 138 -15.06 21.94 14.02
N HIS A 139 -15.61 22.90 13.28
CA HIS A 139 -16.57 22.70 12.21
C HIS A 139 -16.06 23.18 10.85
N PHE A 140 -14.73 23.18 10.65
CA PHE A 140 -14.10 23.59 9.40
C PHE A 140 -14.52 22.73 8.19
N VAL A 141 -14.38 23.30 7.00
CA VAL A 141 -14.65 22.61 5.73
C VAL A 141 -13.33 22.09 5.18
N ASN A 142 -13.19 20.76 5.08
CA ASN A 142 -12.04 20.11 4.47
C ASN A 142 -12.31 19.83 2.98
N LEU A 143 -11.62 20.55 2.10
CA LEU A 143 -11.62 20.36 0.65
C LEU A 143 -10.26 19.86 0.13
N LEU A 144 -9.39 19.39 1.02
CA LEU A 144 -8.08 18.84 0.64
C LEU A 144 -8.25 17.56 -0.18
N GLN A 145 -7.42 17.42 -1.20
CA GLN A 145 -7.37 16.25 -2.08
C GLN A 145 -5.98 15.64 -2.05
N VAL A 146 -5.88 14.32 -2.01
CA VAL A 146 -4.59 13.64 -2.10
C VAL A 146 -4.11 13.66 -3.56
N ALA A 147 -2.86 14.08 -3.77
CA ALA A 147 -2.19 14.15 -5.04
C ALA A 147 -1.92 12.75 -5.57
N GLY A 148 -2.17 12.54 -6.87
CA GLY A 148 -1.75 11.34 -7.58
C GLY A 148 -2.67 10.13 -7.40
N ASP A 149 -2.70 9.31 -8.45
CA ASP A 149 -3.22 7.95 -8.37
C ASP A 149 -2.12 7.08 -7.77
N HIS A 150 -2.04 7.02 -6.44
CA HIS A 150 -1.16 6.07 -5.77
C HIS A 150 -1.69 4.65 -5.98
N GLN A 151 -1.31 4.07 -7.11
CA GLN A 151 -1.58 2.69 -7.45
C GLN A 151 -0.45 1.83 -6.91
N VAL A 152 -0.82 0.77 -6.21
CA VAL A 152 0.10 -0.21 -5.66
C VAL A 152 -0.14 -1.52 -6.38
N GLN A 153 0.89 -2.01 -7.04
CA GLN A 153 0.96 -3.35 -7.56
C GLN A 153 1.45 -4.28 -6.44
N LEU A 154 0.70 -5.34 -6.16
CA LEU A 154 1.11 -6.41 -5.27
C LEU A 154 1.55 -7.62 -6.10
N ARG A 155 2.82 -8.01 -5.95
CA ARG A 155 3.34 -9.29 -6.44
C ARG A 155 3.36 -10.28 -5.28
N VAL A 156 2.71 -11.42 -5.45
CA VAL A 156 2.76 -12.52 -4.46
C VAL A 156 3.48 -13.71 -5.07
N VAL A 157 4.35 -14.36 -4.29
CA VAL A 157 5.03 -15.59 -4.72
C VAL A 157 4.74 -16.70 -3.72
N PHE A 158 4.16 -17.77 -4.22
CA PHE A 158 3.99 -19.02 -3.49
C PHE A 158 5.06 -20.02 -3.90
N ALA A 159 5.93 -20.39 -2.97
CA ALA A 159 7.00 -21.34 -3.21
C ALA A 159 6.87 -22.56 -2.29
N GLU A 160 7.08 -23.74 -2.87
CA GLU A 160 7.27 -25.01 -2.16
C GLU A 160 8.72 -25.46 -2.35
N ILE A 161 9.41 -25.80 -1.28
CA ILE A 161 10.82 -26.19 -1.28
C ILE A 161 10.93 -27.61 -0.72
N ASN A 162 11.53 -28.52 -1.48
CA ASN A 162 11.80 -29.89 -1.07
C ASN A 162 13.16 -29.96 -0.32
N ARG A 163 13.09 -30.00 1.01
CA ARG A 163 14.29 -30.05 1.87
C ARG A 163 14.98 -31.40 1.89
N SER A 164 14.25 -32.49 1.63
CA SER A 164 14.85 -33.82 1.54
C SER A 164 15.90 -33.89 0.42
N SER A 165 15.59 -33.37 -0.76
CA SER A 165 16.52 -33.34 -1.89
C SER A 165 17.70 -32.38 -1.68
N LEU A 166 17.48 -31.25 -0.99
CA LEU A 166 18.57 -30.31 -0.61
C LEU A 166 19.64 -30.99 0.25
N ARG A 167 19.22 -31.82 1.21
CA ARG A 167 20.14 -32.55 2.10
C ARG A 167 20.87 -33.70 1.40
N GLU A 168 20.21 -34.37 0.46
CA GLU A 168 20.84 -35.43 -0.34
C GLU A 168 21.93 -34.89 -1.27
N MET A 169 21.83 -33.63 -1.71
CA MET A 169 22.83 -32.96 -2.54
C MET A 169 24.06 -32.45 -1.76
N GLY A 170 24.07 -32.53 -0.42
CA GLY A 170 25.23 -32.16 0.39
C GLY A 170 25.57 -30.67 0.43
N LEU A 171 24.60 -29.79 0.13
CA LEU A 171 24.74 -28.33 0.26
C LEU A 171 24.65 -27.94 1.74
N ASP A 172 25.74 -28.14 2.46
CA ASP A 172 25.95 -27.74 3.86
C ASP A 172 27.07 -26.68 3.87
N VAL A 173 26.79 -25.41 4.22
CA VAL A 173 27.77 -24.31 4.17
C VAL A 173 27.90 -23.55 5.50
N LEU A 174 29.00 -23.85 6.18
CA LEU A 174 29.98 -22.98 6.85
C LEU A 174 29.50 -21.58 7.33
N TRP A 175 29.17 -21.47 8.62
CA TRP A 175 29.26 -20.19 9.35
C TRP A 175 30.43 -20.27 10.36
N ASN A 176 31.41 -19.39 10.18
CA ASN A 176 32.44 -19.01 11.16
C ASN A 176 32.34 -17.48 11.35
N ASP A 177 32.70 -16.97 12.53
CA ASP A 177 32.47 -15.62 13.10
C ASP A 177 33.04 -14.40 12.31
N GLY A 178 32.84 -14.33 10.98
CA GLY A 178 33.49 -13.32 10.14
C GLY A 178 32.80 -12.94 8.82
N GLY A 179 31.53 -13.25 8.65
CA GLY A 179 30.75 -12.79 7.49
C GLY A 179 30.69 -13.78 6.31
N LEU A 180 29.62 -13.63 5.53
CA LEU A 180 29.17 -14.55 4.49
C LEU A 180 30.00 -14.35 3.20
N ILE A 181 30.81 -15.34 2.83
CA ILE A 181 31.55 -15.34 1.56
C ILE A 181 30.62 -15.88 0.47
N ALA A 182 30.00 -14.97 -0.29
CA ALA A 182 29.46 -15.28 -1.60
C ALA A 182 30.63 -15.59 -2.55
N GLY A 183 30.93 -16.87 -2.75
CA GLY A 183 32.03 -17.29 -3.62
C GLY A 183 32.03 -18.79 -3.89
N THR A 184 31.85 -19.13 -5.16
CA THR A 184 32.00 -20.45 -5.77
C THR A 184 33.29 -21.15 -5.33
N SER A 185 33.21 -22.14 -4.44
CA SER A 185 34.27 -23.17 -4.30
C SER A 185 33.77 -24.40 -3.55
N LEU A 186 33.57 -25.49 -4.29
CA LEU A 186 33.58 -26.87 -3.79
C LEU A 186 34.95 -27.14 -3.15
N THR A 187 35.01 -27.30 -1.83
CA THR A 187 36.19 -27.78 -1.12
C THR A 187 35.86 -29.13 -0.46
N LEU A 188 36.44 -30.21 -1.02
CA LEU A 188 36.41 -31.55 -0.45
C LEU A 188 37.23 -31.60 0.85
N GLY A 189 36.64 -32.11 1.94
CA GLY A 189 37.42 -32.83 2.95
C GLY A 189 37.18 -32.49 4.42
N THR A 190 36.55 -33.45 5.10
CA THR A 190 36.74 -33.86 6.51
C THR A 190 36.16 -33.01 7.64
N SER A 191 35.37 -33.72 8.47
CA SER A 191 34.89 -33.45 9.85
C SER A 191 33.47 -32.86 10.00
N PRO A 192 32.75 -33.21 11.08
CA PRO A 192 31.34 -33.62 11.05
C PRO A 192 30.35 -32.46 11.15
N PRO A 193 29.12 -32.58 10.61
CA PRO A 193 28.20 -31.45 10.52
C PRO A 193 27.43 -31.24 11.83
N ALA A 194 27.47 -30.01 12.30
CA ALA A 194 26.57 -29.44 13.30
C ALA A 194 25.45 -28.63 12.60
N ALA A 195 24.30 -28.53 13.26
CA ALA A 195 22.98 -28.23 12.70
C ALA A 195 22.82 -26.91 11.90
N VAL A 196 21.93 -26.95 10.89
CA VAL A 196 21.55 -25.82 10.03
C VAL A 196 20.19 -25.23 10.45
N ALA A 197 20.08 -23.89 10.41
CA ALA A 197 18.91 -23.08 10.77
C ALA A 197 17.84 -22.98 9.65
N ASP A 198 16.62 -22.58 10.04
CA ASP A 198 15.41 -22.42 9.20
C ASP A 198 15.62 -21.57 7.94
N ALA A 199 14.91 -21.87 6.84
CA ALA A 199 15.04 -21.11 5.58
C ALA A 199 14.49 -19.69 5.74
N PHE A 200 13.58 -19.49 6.69
CA PHE A 200 13.13 -18.17 7.11
C PHE A 200 14.31 -17.26 7.55
N SER A 201 15.38 -17.82 8.11
CA SER A 201 16.58 -17.06 8.47
C SER A 201 17.43 -16.67 7.26
N LEU A 202 17.48 -17.51 6.22
CA LEU A 202 18.21 -17.21 4.97
C LEU A 202 17.60 -16.01 4.25
N PHE A 203 16.27 -15.96 4.14
CA PHE A 203 15.54 -14.86 3.51
C PHE A 203 15.59 -13.55 4.30
N GLY A 204 15.75 -13.61 5.63
CA GLY A 204 15.89 -12.42 6.48
C GLY A 204 17.24 -11.70 6.35
N THR A 205 18.27 -12.34 5.78
CA THR A 205 19.63 -11.74 5.63
C THR A 205 19.89 -11.09 4.27
N LEU A 206 19.09 -11.42 3.25
CA LEU A 206 19.29 -11.00 1.86
C LEU A 206 18.12 -10.10 1.43
N GLY A 207 18.16 -8.84 1.87
CA GLY A 207 17.05 -7.89 1.74
C GLY A 207 16.81 -7.28 0.36
N SER A 208 17.14 -7.97 -0.75
CA SER A 208 16.94 -7.42 -2.11
C SER A 208 16.04 -8.29 -3.01
N PRO A 209 15.10 -7.69 -3.77
CA PRO A 209 14.15 -8.44 -4.62
C PRO A 209 14.79 -9.17 -5.81
N PHE A 210 15.98 -8.72 -6.26
CA PHE A 210 16.71 -9.35 -7.37
C PHE A 210 17.35 -10.70 -6.96
N GLU A 211 17.65 -10.88 -5.68
CA GLU A 211 18.31 -12.10 -5.18
C GLU A 211 17.31 -13.22 -4.87
N LEU A 212 16.04 -12.89 -4.58
CA LEU A 212 15.00 -13.90 -4.35
C LEU A 212 14.66 -14.67 -5.63
N SER A 213 14.47 -13.98 -6.76
CA SER A 213 14.15 -14.62 -8.04
C SER A 213 15.33 -15.48 -8.54
N ALA A 214 16.56 -15.01 -8.37
CA ALA A 214 17.77 -15.76 -8.72
C ALA A 214 17.94 -17.02 -7.86
N THR A 215 17.77 -16.91 -6.54
CA THR A 215 17.87 -18.05 -5.61
C THR A 215 16.77 -19.07 -5.88
N LEU A 216 15.52 -18.61 -6.08
CA LEU A 216 14.39 -19.50 -6.39
C LEU A 216 14.58 -20.22 -7.74
N SER A 217 15.15 -19.53 -8.73
CA SER A 217 15.46 -20.11 -10.04
C SER A 217 16.54 -21.20 -9.97
N VAL A 218 17.56 -21.03 -9.12
CA VAL A 218 18.60 -22.06 -8.89
C VAL A 218 18.03 -23.28 -8.14
N LEU A 219 17.16 -23.07 -7.16
CA LEU A 219 16.45 -24.16 -6.48
C LEU A 219 15.54 -24.93 -7.45
N GLU A 220 14.85 -24.23 -8.33
CA GLU A 220 14.01 -24.84 -9.36
C GLU A 220 14.84 -25.61 -10.40
N GLN A 221 15.98 -25.05 -10.84
CA GLN A 221 16.91 -25.69 -11.77
C GLN A 221 17.43 -27.05 -11.26
N ASN A 222 17.65 -27.17 -9.95
CA ASN A 222 18.08 -28.41 -9.31
C ASN A 222 16.91 -29.32 -8.89
N ARG A 223 15.65 -28.97 -9.25
CA ARG A 223 14.41 -29.66 -8.82
C ARG A 223 14.20 -29.69 -7.30
N LEU A 224 14.79 -28.73 -6.59
CA LEU A 224 14.77 -28.61 -5.13
C LEU A 224 13.67 -27.68 -4.62
N GLY A 225 13.03 -26.93 -5.52
CA GLY A 225 11.86 -26.11 -5.21
C GLY A 225 10.94 -25.97 -6.42
N LYS A 226 9.69 -25.61 -6.17
CA LYS A 226 8.65 -25.39 -7.17
C LYS A 226 7.85 -24.14 -6.79
N THR A 227 7.74 -23.20 -7.72
CA THR A 227 6.79 -22.10 -7.56
C THR A 227 5.39 -22.62 -7.88
N LEU A 228 4.44 -22.41 -6.96
CA LEU A 228 3.05 -22.84 -7.13
C LEU A 228 2.22 -21.79 -7.88
N ALA A 229 2.42 -20.51 -7.58
CA ALA A 229 1.68 -19.40 -8.19
C ALA A 229 2.42 -18.06 -8.03
N ARG A 230 2.23 -17.16 -9.02
CA ARG A 230 2.73 -15.77 -9.01
C ARG A 230 1.62 -14.76 -9.40
N PRO A 231 0.55 -14.62 -8.60
CA PRO A 231 -0.48 -13.65 -8.93
C PRO A 231 0.06 -12.22 -8.77
N THR A 232 -0.34 -11.35 -9.70
CA THR A 232 -0.04 -9.91 -9.67
C THR A 232 -1.34 -9.14 -9.80
N LEU A 233 -1.55 -8.17 -8.90
CA LEU A 233 -2.76 -7.35 -8.87
C LEU A 233 -2.36 -5.89 -8.65
N VAL A 234 -3.21 -4.95 -9.08
CA VAL A 234 -3.04 -3.53 -8.82
C VAL A 234 -4.29 -2.99 -8.10
N ALA A 235 -4.08 -2.14 -7.10
CA ALA A 235 -5.16 -1.46 -6.39
C ALA A 235 -4.78 0.00 -6.11
N MET A 236 -5.78 0.87 -5.98
CA MET A 236 -5.55 2.22 -5.48
C MET A 236 -5.34 2.20 -3.97
N SER A 237 -4.58 3.16 -3.45
CA SER A 237 -4.45 3.39 -2.00
C SER A 237 -5.82 3.48 -1.33
N GLY A 238 -6.03 2.72 -0.25
CA GLY A 238 -7.26 2.59 0.51
C GLY A 238 -8.35 1.73 -0.13
N GLN A 239 -8.14 1.19 -1.34
CA GLN A 239 -9.16 0.41 -2.05
C GLN A 239 -8.84 -1.09 -2.03
N LYS A 240 -9.85 -1.92 -1.76
CA LYS A 240 -9.73 -3.38 -1.80
C LYS A 240 -9.64 -3.87 -3.24
N ALA A 241 -8.65 -4.72 -3.52
CA ALA A 241 -8.61 -5.55 -4.72
C ALA A 241 -8.69 -7.03 -4.37
N SER A 242 -9.33 -7.81 -5.24
CA SER A 242 -9.43 -9.26 -5.13
C SER A 242 -9.17 -9.93 -6.48
N PHE A 243 -8.55 -11.10 -6.42
CA PHE A 243 -8.28 -11.96 -7.56
C PHE A 243 -8.51 -13.41 -7.15
N LEU A 244 -9.20 -14.15 -8.01
CA LEU A 244 -9.39 -15.59 -7.88
C LEU A 244 -9.05 -16.22 -9.23
N ALA A 245 -8.09 -17.15 -9.22
CA ALA A 245 -7.80 -18.01 -10.34
C ALA A 245 -8.01 -19.47 -9.90
N GLY A 246 -9.06 -20.11 -10.42
CA GLY A 246 -9.43 -21.44 -9.98
C GLY A 246 -10.80 -21.87 -10.49
N GLY A 247 -11.50 -22.68 -9.72
CA GLY A 247 -12.83 -23.18 -10.06
C GLY A 247 -13.72 -23.34 -8.84
N GLU A 248 -14.91 -23.88 -9.05
CA GLU A 248 -15.85 -24.20 -7.98
C GLU A 248 -16.16 -25.70 -7.99
N ILE A 249 -16.19 -26.31 -6.81
CA ILE A 249 -16.63 -27.69 -6.63
C ILE A 249 -18.02 -27.73 -5.99
N PRO A 250 -19.01 -28.41 -6.60
CA PRO A 250 -20.33 -28.59 -5.99
C PRO A 250 -20.27 -29.70 -4.93
N ILE A 251 -20.56 -29.33 -3.69
CA ILE A 251 -20.68 -30.26 -2.56
C ILE A 251 -22.17 -30.54 -2.31
N PRO A 252 -22.63 -31.81 -2.38
CA PRO A 252 -24.01 -32.14 -2.09
C PRO A 252 -24.30 -31.97 -0.59
N VAL A 253 -25.31 -31.15 -0.28
CA VAL A 253 -25.83 -30.95 1.07
C VAL A 253 -27.26 -31.46 1.16
N SER A 254 -27.56 -32.23 2.21
CA SER A 254 -28.92 -32.71 2.47
C SER A 254 -29.78 -31.58 3.00
N GLN A 255 -30.88 -31.27 2.31
CA GLN A 255 -31.94 -30.39 2.82
C GLN A 255 -33.04 -31.24 3.47
N TYR A 256 -33.98 -30.65 4.22
CA TYR A 256 -35.10 -31.37 4.83
C TYR A 256 -35.85 -32.25 3.80
N GLY A 257 -36.02 -33.54 4.11
CA GLY A 257 -36.67 -34.53 3.25
C GLY A 257 -35.71 -35.25 2.29
N THR A 258 -36.15 -35.54 1.06
CA THR A 258 -35.39 -36.26 0.02
C THR A 258 -34.73 -35.32 -1.01
N ARG A 259 -34.55 -34.04 -0.67
CA ARG A 259 -34.06 -33.02 -1.60
C ARG A 259 -32.57 -32.75 -1.35
N VAL A 260 -31.76 -33.04 -2.37
CA VAL A 260 -30.33 -32.74 -2.38
C VAL A 260 -30.13 -31.36 -3.00
N SER A 261 -29.41 -30.48 -2.32
CA SER A 261 -28.94 -29.19 -2.87
C SER A 261 -27.43 -29.27 -3.08
N ALA A 262 -26.88 -28.45 -3.97
CA ALA A 262 -25.43 -28.30 -4.13
C ALA A 262 -24.99 -26.98 -3.49
N GLU A 263 -23.94 -27.03 -2.66
CA GLU A 263 -23.20 -25.87 -2.19
C GLU A 263 -21.88 -25.78 -2.96
N PHE A 264 -21.62 -24.66 -3.62
CA PHE A 264 -20.39 -24.45 -4.39
C PHE A 264 -19.28 -23.93 -3.46
N ARG A 265 -18.11 -24.57 -3.51
CA ARG A 265 -16.89 -24.11 -2.82
C ARG A 265 -15.83 -23.75 -3.84
N GLU A 266 -15.31 -22.52 -3.77
CA GLU A 266 -14.19 -22.06 -4.57
C GLU A 266 -12.91 -22.82 -4.19
N TYR A 267 -12.08 -23.13 -5.18
CA TYR A 267 -10.70 -23.59 -4.98
C TYR A 267 -9.78 -22.92 -5.99
N GLY A 268 -8.48 -22.86 -5.70
CA GLY A 268 -7.45 -22.26 -6.55
C GLY A 268 -6.63 -21.21 -5.79
N VAL A 269 -6.13 -20.22 -6.51
CA VAL A 269 -5.31 -19.13 -5.94
C VAL A 269 -6.20 -17.90 -5.73
N LYS A 270 -6.39 -17.51 -4.48
CA LYS A 270 -7.15 -16.33 -4.08
C LYS A 270 -6.24 -15.33 -3.38
N VAL A 271 -6.24 -14.10 -3.87
CA VAL A 271 -5.50 -12.98 -3.29
C VAL A 271 -6.48 -11.85 -3.06
N GLU A 272 -6.49 -11.31 -1.86
CA GLU A 272 -7.19 -10.07 -1.54
C GLU A 272 -6.23 -9.15 -0.79
N PHE A 273 -6.20 -7.87 -1.16
CA PHE A 273 -5.37 -6.92 -0.44
C PHE A 273 -5.96 -5.52 -0.43
N VAL A 274 -5.57 -4.75 0.59
CA VAL A 274 -5.87 -3.32 0.74
C VAL A 274 -4.53 -2.63 1.02
N PRO A 275 -3.97 -1.88 0.04
CA PRO A 275 -2.77 -1.10 0.26
C PRO A 275 -3.13 0.30 0.76
N THR A 276 -2.34 0.87 1.66
CA THR A 276 -2.42 2.29 2.05
C THR A 276 -1.02 2.89 1.94
N VAL A 277 -0.86 3.85 1.05
CA VAL A 277 0.41 4.57 0.88
C VAL A 277 0.53 5.64 1.96
N LEU A 278 1.60 5.55 2.74
CA LEU A 278 2.00 6.50 3.79
C LEU A 278 3.11 7.42 3.25
N GLY A 279 3.54 8.39 4.05
CA GLY A 279 4.72 9.20 3.73
C GLY A 279 5.98 8.34 3.52
N ASN A 280 6.95 8.88 2.77
CA ASN A 280 8.25 8.23 2.48
C ASN A 280 8.18 6.92 1.67
N GLU A 281 7.19 6.78 0.77
CA GLU A 281 7.02 5.58 -0.09
C GLU A 281 6.84 4.27 0.70
N VAL A 282 6.35 4.37 1.93
CA VAL A 282 6.02 3.22 2.77
C VAL A 282 4.59 2.78 2.46
N VAL A 283 4.41 1.49 2.26
CA VAL A 283 3.11 0.87 1.99
C VAL A 283 2.68 0.08 3.22
N ASP A 284 1.55 0.49 3.79
CA ASP A 284 0.79 -0.34 4.73
C ASP A 284 -0.04 -1.35 3.94
N LEU A 285 0.10 -2.63 4.22
CA LEU A 285 -0.49 -3.69 3.42
C LEU A 285 -1.27 -4.66 4.30
N GLN A 286 -2.58 -4.71 4.12
CA GLN A 286 -3.42 -5.80 4.60
C GLN A 286 -3.55 -6.81 3.47
N ALA A 287 -3.01 -8.02 3.65
CA ALA A 287 -2.99 -9.06 2.63
C ALA A 287 -3.59 -10.36 3.16
N TYR A 288 -4.54 -10.88 2.40
CA TYR A 288 -5.15 -12.18 2.55
C TYR A 288 -4.77 -13.02 1.33
N VAL A 289 -4.16 -14.17 1.55
CA VAL A 289 -3.78 -15.05 0.45
C VAL A 289 -4.08 -16.50 0.77
N GLU A 290 -4.69 -17.18 -0.19
CA GLU A 290 -5.09 -18.57 -0.11
C GLU A 290 -4.73 -19.33 -1.38
N VAL A 291 -4.20 -20.53 -1.21
CA VAL A 291 -4.00 -21.51 -2.28
C VAL A 291 -4.68 -22.80 -1.86
N SER A 292 -5.63 -23.25 -2.68
CA SER A 292 -6.35 -24.50 -2.49
C SER A 292 -6.26 -25.38 -3.73
N ASP A 293 -6.13 -26.68 -3.51
CA ASP A 293 -6.07 -27.69 -4.55
C ASP A 293 -7.01 -28.85 -4.23
N ILE A 294 -7.50 -29.52 -5.28
CA ILE A 294 -8.37 -30.70 -5.14
C ILE A 294 -7.51 -31.90 -4.78
N ASP A 295 -7.86 -32.55 -3.67
CA ASP A 295 -7.23 -33.78 -3.21
C ASP A 295 -8.18 -34.99 -3.40
N PRO A 296 -8.06 -35.72 -4.52
CA PRO A 296 -8.87 -36.91 -4.76
C PRO A 296 -8.46 -38.10 -3.88
N SER A 297 -7.24 -38.09 -3.29
CA SER A 297 -6.73 -39.19 -2.47
C SER A 297 -7.43 -39.27 -1.10
N ASN A 298 -7.91 -38.13 -0.61
CA ASN A 298 -8.68 -38.01 0.63
C ASN A 298 -10.19 -37.82 0.39
N SER A 299 -10.71 -38.33 -0.73
CA SER A 299 -12.14 -38.22 -1.06
C SER A 299 -13.06 -39.03 -0.14
N VAL A 300 -14.26 -38.49 0.11
CA VAL A 300 -15.34 -39.18 0.84
C VAL A 300 -16.40 -39.60 -0.17
N THR A 301 -16.81 -40.87 -0.13
CA THR A 301 -17.90 -41.37 -0.99
C THR A 301 -19.23 -41.32 -0.26
N LEU A 302 -20.20 -40.59 -0.81
CA LEU A 302 -21.57 -40.52 -0.32
C LEU A 302 -22.53 -40.95 -1.42
N THR A 303 -23.26 -42.06 -1.21
CA THR A 303 -24.26 -42.59 -2.15
C THR A 303 -23.73 -42.66 -3.61
N ASP A 304 -22.60 -43.34 -3.79
CA ASP A 304 -21.91 -43.53 -5.08
C ASP A 304 -21.34 -42.26 -5.75
N VAL A 305 -21.32 -41.12 -5.05
CA VAL A 305 -20.63 -39.89 -5.47
C VAL A 305 -19.37 -39.67 -4.63
N ALA A 306 -18.21 -39.61 -5.29
CA ALA A 306 -16.94 -39.29 -4.65
C ALA A 306 -16.77 -37.77 -4.57
N ILE A 307 -16.71 -37.24 -3.35
CA ILE A 307 -16.47 -35.83 -3.06
C ILE A 307 -14.99 -35.70 -2.67
N PRO A 308 -14.13 -35.10 -3.51
CA PRO A 308 -12.73 -34.94 -3.18
C PRO A 308 -12.56 -33.92 -2.04
N ALA A 309 -11.52 -34.12 -1.23
CA ALA A 309 -11.15 -33.13 -0.22
C ALA A 309 -10.48 -31.92 -0.88
N LEU A 310 -10.40 -30.81 -0.14
CA LEU A 310 -9.61 -29.64 -0.54
C LEU A 310 -8.41 -29.51 0.40
N THR A 311 -7.22 -29.41 -0.17
CA THR A 311 -6.03 -29.02 0.58
C THR A 311 -5.88 -27.52 0.48
N THR A 312 -6.19 -26.81 1.57
CA THR A 312 -6.16 -25.34 1.61
C THR A 312 -5.00 -24.83 2.46
N ARG A 313 -4.27 -23.84 1.95
CA ARG A 313 -3.20 -23.12 2.63
C ARG A 313 -3.56 -21.65 2.60
N ARG A 314 -3.65 -20.99 3.75
CA ARG A 314 -4.08 -19.58 3.82
C ARG A 314 -3.29 -18.79 4.85
N SER A 315 -3.12 -17.50 4.58
CA SER A 315 -2.46 -16.54 5.45
C SER A 315 -3.17 -15.20 5.37
N GLU A 316 -3.37 -14.56 6.51
CA GLU A 316 -3.93 -13.22 6.63
C GLU A 316 -2.98 -12.42 7.53
N THR A 317 -2.42 -11.34 7.00
CA THR A 317 -1.42 -10.54 7.71
C THR A 317 -1.59 -9.05 7.39
N HIS A 318 -1.10 -8.23 8.31
CA HIS A 318 -1.02 -6.79 8.17
C HIS A 318 0.45 -6.39 8.38
N VAL A 319 1.10 -5.90 7.32
CA VAL A 319 2.54 -5.64 7.29
C VAL A 319 2.81 -4.27 6.69
N ARG A 320 3.90 -3.63 7.13
CA ARG A 320 4.37 -2.35 6.60
C ARG A 320 5.71 -2.53 5.93
N LEU A 321 5.80 -2.14 4.66
CA LEU A 321 6.94 -2.42 3.80
C LEU A 321 7.31 -1.17 3.00
N ASN A 322 8.59 -0.99 2.71
CA ASN A 322 9.01 0.04 1.76
C ASN A 322 8.62 -0.38 0.34
N ASN A 323 8.47 0.59 -0.57
CA ASN A 323 8.30 0.36 -1.99
C ASN A 323 9.34 -0.63 -2.55
N GLY A 324 8.89 -1.71 -3.20
CA GLY A 324 9.73 -2.75 -3.81
C GLY A 324 10.38 -3.72 -2.83
N ALA A 325 10.16 -3.58 -1.52
CA ALA A 325 10.71 -4.50 -0.53
C ALA A 325 9.90 -5.80 -0.47
N THR A 326 10.59 -6.93 -0.43
CA THR A 326 9.95 -8.24 -0.30
C THR A 326 9.88 -8.69 1.16
N PHE A 327 8.75 -9.25 1.57
CA PHE A 327 8.55 -9.80 2.90
C PHE A 327 7.93 -11.19 2.87
N ALA A 328 8.44 -12.10 3.70
CA ALA A 328 7.89 -13.42 3.91
C ALA A 328 6.72 -13.33 4.91
N MET A 329 5.48 -13.42 4.43
CA MET A 329 4.29 -13.31 5.29
C MET A 329 4.01 -14.58 6.09
N ALA A 330 4.35 -15.74 5.52
CA ALA A 330 4.11 -17.03 6.14
C ALA A 330 5.15 -18.07 5.71
N GLY A 331 5.45 -18.99 6.62
CA GLY A 331 6.28 -20.16 6.40
C GLY A 331 5.67 -21.37 7.10
N MET A 332 5.71 -22.55 6.47
CA MET A 332 5.28 -23.81 7.08
C MET A 332 6.22 -24.94 6.66
N LEU A 333 6.83 -25.60 7.65
CA LEU A 333 7.63 -26.79 7.44
C LEU A 333 6.80 -28.05 7.71
N GLY A 334 6.59 -28.87 6.69
CA GLY A 334 6.04 -30.21 6.80
C GLY A 334 7.15 -31.25 6.80
N ASP A 335 7.13 -32.17 7.76
CA ASP A 335 8.02 -33.34 7.83
C ASP A 335 7.19 -34.62 7.88
N SER A 336 7.50 -35.57 7.01
CA SER A 336 6.86 -36.88 6.94
C SER A 336 7.93 -37.96 6.94
N VAL A 337 7.91 -38.82 7.97
CA VAL A 337 8.87 -39.92 8.14
C VAL A 337 8.13 -41.25 7.99
N GLN A 338 8.50 -42.03 6.98
CA GLN A 338 8.03 -43.40 6.79
C GLN A 338 9.19 -44.38 6.96
N SER A 339 9.01 -45.37 7.83
CA SER A 339 10.02 -46.42 8.07
C SER A 339 9.41 -47.79 7.80
N ASN A 340 9.85 -48.43 6.72
CA ASN A 340 9.43 -49.78 6.35
C ASN A 340 10.55 -50.77 6.66
N ILE A 341 10.28 -51.67 7.61
CA ILE A 341 11.21 -52.73 8.01
C ILE A 341 10.72 -54.04 7.41
N ALA A 342 11.43 -54.55 6.41
CA ALA A 342 11.26 -55.91 5.90
C ALA A 342 12.30 -56.81 6.57
N LYS A 343 11.87 -57.92 7.20
CA LYS A 343 12.80 -58.86 7.85
C LYS A 343 12.40 -60.30 7.57
N ILE A 344 13.39 -61.19 7.49
CA ILE A 344 13.13 -62.64 7.48
C ILE A 344 12.74 -63.04 8.91
N PRO A 345 11.59 -63.70 9.12
CA PRO A 345 11.20 -64.19 10.44
C PRO A 345 12.30 -65.04 11.08
N ILE A 346 12.48 -64.95 12.41
CA ILE A 346 13.51 -65.64 13.20
C ILE A 346 14.94 -65.11 12.95
N LEU A 347 15.42 -65.12 11.71
CA LEU A 347 16.80 -64.68 11.39
C LEU A 347 17.00 -63.18 11.56
N GLY A 348 15.98 -62.35 11.27
CA GLY A 348 16.04 -60.90 11.41
C GLY A 348 16.00 -60.39 12.86
N ASP A 349 15.69 -61.25 13.82
CA ASP A 349 15.58 -60.91 15.25
C ASP A 349 16.83 -61.30 16.07
N ILE A 350 17.82 -61.97 15.45
CA ILE A 350 19.06 -62.37 16.14
C ILE A 350 19.88 -61.11 16.48
N PRO A 351 20.30 -60.90 17.74
CA PRO A 351 21.19 -59.80 18.10
C PRO A 351 22.48 -59.85 17.27
N ILE A 352 22.96 -58.69 16.80
CA ILE A 352 24.18 -58.52 16.00
C ILE A 352 24.07 -59.12 14.58
N LEU A 353 23.63 -60.37 14.42
CA LEU A 353 23.57 -61.09 13.14
C LEU A 353 22.29 -60.79 12.33
N GLY A 354 21.20 -60.38 12.98
CA GLY A 354 19.93 -60.09 12.32
C GLY A 354 19.95 -58.87 11.39
N ALA A 355 21.00 -58.04 11.48
CA ALA A 355 21.22 -56.92 10.57
C ALA A 355 21.45 -57.36 9.11
N LEU A 356 21.99 -58.57 8.88
CA LEU A 356 22.19 -59.15 7.53
C LEU A 356 20.89 -59.71 6.93
N PHE A 357 19.86 -59.94 7.76
CA PHE A 357 18.59 -60.57 7.40
C PHE A 357 17.39 -59.63 7.52
N ARG A 358 17.65 -58.32 7.68
CA ARG A 358 16.64 -57.26 7.67
C ARG A 358 17.03 -56.16 6.68
N TYR A 359 16.04 -55.65 5.97
CA TYR A 359 16.13 -54.49 5.11
C TYR A 359 15.26 -53.39 5.72
N VAL A 360 15.87 -52.26 6.05
CA VAL A 360 15.16 -51.09 6.56
C VAL A 360 15.18 -50.03 5.48
N ARG A 361 14.00 -49.65 4.99
CA ARG A 361 13.82 -48.49 4.12
C ARG A 361 13.31 -47.34 4.98
N HIS A 362 14.15 -46.33 5.14
CA HIS A 362 13.77 -45.06 5.74
C HIS A 362 13.53 -44.05 4.62
N GLU A 363 12.33 -43.48 4.58
CA GLU A 363 11.96 -42.42 3.65
C GLU A 363 11.52 -41.22 4.49
N ARG A 364 12.19 -40.08 4.31
CA ARG A 364 11.86 -38.83 5.01
C ARG A 364 11.61 -37.76 3.95
N LYS A 365 10.40 -37.23 3.93
CA LYS A 365 9.99 -36.16 3.02
C LYS A 365 9.78 -34.90 3.82
N GLU A 366 10.59 -33.89 3.54
CA GLU A 366 10.42 -32.55 4.12
C GLU A 366 10.09 -31.53 3.05
N VAL A 367 9.01 -30.78 3.28
CA VAL A 367 8.47 -29.79 2.37
C VAL A 367 8.27 -28.49 3.14
N GLU A 368 8.90 -27.42 2.68
CA GLU A 368 8.74 -26.08 3.25
C GLU A 368 7.95 -25.20 2.29
N ILE A 369 6.91 -24.53 2.80
CA ILE A 369 6.07 -23.62 2.01
C ILE A 369 6.29 -22.22 2.51
N VAL A 370 6.54 -21.29 1.60
CA VAL A 370 6.78 -19.88 1.93
C VAL A 370 5.93 -18.98 1.02
N ILE A 371 5.33 -17.96 1.62
CA ILE A 371 4.53 -16.95 0.93
C ILE A 371 5.26 -15.61 1.03
N PHE A 372 5.66 -15.06 -0.12
CA PHE A 372 6.29 -13.75 -0.21
C PHE A 372 5.34 -12.72 -0.81
N VAL A 373 5.43 -11.49 -0.34
CA VAL A 373 4.77 -10.33 -0.95
C VAL A 373 5.76 -9.22 -1.25
N THR A 374 5.52 -8.50 -2.31
CA THR A 374 6.30 -7.33 -2.71
C THR A 374 5.33 -6.26 -3.23
N PRO A 375 5.06 -5.19 -2.47
CA PRO A 375 4.32 -4.05 -2.97
C PRO A 375 5.23 -3.14 -3.78
N GLU A 376 4.76 -2.69 -4.94
CA GLU A 376 5.46 -1.74 -5.82
C GLU A 376 4.50 -0.58 -6.16
N LEU A 377 4.93 0.66 -5.96
CA LEU A 377 4.19 1.83 -6.47
C LEU A 377 4.33 1.86 -8.00
N VAL A 378 3.20 1.88 -8.70
CA VAL A 378 3.15 1.86 -10.16
C VAL A 378 2.38 3.05 -10.69
N ARG A 379 2.70 3.45 -11.91
CA ARG A 379 1.96 4.47 -12.65
C ARG A 379 1.20 3.83 -13.81
N PRO A 380 0.05 4.38 -14.21
CA PRO A 380 -0.58 3.99 -15.46
C PRO A 380 0.36 4.26 -16.64
N LEU A 381 0.24 3.43 -17.67
CA LEU A 381 0.98 3.59 -18.91
C LEU A 381 0.56 4.86 -19.65
N GLY A 382 1.53 5.58 -20.21
CA GLY A 382 1.26 6.72 -21.07
C GLY A 382 0.61 6.32 -22.39
N ALA A 383 -0.07 7.25 -23.05
CA ALA A 383 -0.61 7.01 -24.39
C ALA A 383 0.54 6.64 -25.36
N GLY A 384 0.53 5.40 -25.87
CA GLY A 384 1.57 4.87 -26.76
C GLY A 384 2.65 4.02 -26.06
N GLU A 385 2.64 3.94 -24.73
CA GLU A 385 3.50 3.03 -23.97
C GLU A 385 2.87 1.62 -24.00
N VAL A 386 3.58 0.65 -24.58
CA VAL A 386 3.13 -0.74 -24.64
C VAL A 386 3.79 -1.49 -23.47
N PRO A 387 3.01 -2.16 -22.61
CA PRO A 387 3.61 -2.97 -21.55
C PRO A 387 4.38 -4.13 -22.17
N ALA A 388 5.43 -4.58 -21.49
CA ALA A 388 6.04 -5.86 -21.82
C ALA A 388 4.95 -6.94 -21.73
N PRO A 389 4.80 -7.82 -22.73
CA PRO A 389 3.83 -8.90 -22.66
C PRO A 389 4.13 -9.78 -21.43
N PRO A 390 3.12 -10.19 -20.66
CA PRO A 390 3.32 -11.11 -19.55
C PRO A 390 4.03 -12.38 -20.04
N GLY A 391 5.09 -12.81 -19.34
CA GLY A 391 5.89 -13.99 -19.68
C GLY A 391 7.16 -13.74 -20.51
N THR A 392 7.39 -12.52 -21.02
CA THR A 392 8.59 -12.24 -21.87
C THR A 392 9.93 -12.22 -21.15
N LEU A 393 9.93 -12.16 -19.82
CA LEU A 393 11.13 -12.32 -18.98
C LEU A 393 11.25 -13.73 -18.37
N GLU A 394 10.26 -14.60 -18.61
CA GLU A 394 10.09 -15.91 -17.98
C GLU A 394 9.94 -17.04 -19.01
N ASP A 395 10.26 -16.78 -20.29
CA ASP A 395 10.18 -17.74 -21.39
C ASP A 395 11.29 -18.80 -21.25
N ASN A 396 11.05 -19.72 -20.31
CA ASN A 396 11.80 -20.96 -20.13
C ASN A 396 11.22 -22.09 -21.00
N ASP A 397 10.19 -21.85 -21.80
CA ASP A 397 9.64 -22.91 -22.66
C ASP A 397 10.62 -23.20 -23.80
N PRO A 398 11.05 -24.47 -23.97
CA PRO A 398 12.02 -24.84 -25.00
C PRO A 398 11.36 -24.70 -26.37
N THR A 399 12.13 -24.25 -27.37
CA THR A 399 11.65 -24.31 -28.75
C THR A 399 11.44 -25.77 -29.19
N ASP A 400 10.51 -26.03 -30.12
CA ASP A 400 10.25 -27.39 -30.63
C ASP A 400 11.54 -28.13 -31.05
N PHE A 401 12.52 -27.40 -31.58
CA PHE A 401 13.83 -27.96 -31.91
C PHE A 401 14.63 -28.39 -30.67
N GLU A 402 14.65 -27.59 -29.61
CA GLU A 402 15.34 -27.92 -28.36
C GLU A 402 14.64 -29.04 -27.60
N LEU A 403 13.31 -29.04 -27.59
CA LEU A 403 12.49 -30.07 -26.95
C LEU A 403 12.65 -31.43 -27.65
N PHE A 404 12.51 -31.46 -28.97
CA PHE A 404 12.48 -32.72 -29.72
C PHE A 404 13.86 -33.20 -30.21
N LEU A 405 14.81 -32.31 -30.46
CA LEU A 405 16.13 -32.69 -31.00
C LEU A 405 17.23 -32.68 -29.95
N LEU A 406 17.20 -31.75 -29.00
CA LEU A 406 18.21 -31.64 -27.94
C LEU A 406 17.74 -32.27 -26.63
N GLY A 407 16.48 -32.71 -26.54
CA GLY A 407 15.89 -33.31 -25.34
C GLY A 407 15.85 -32.34 -24.16
N MET A 408 15.90 -31.04 -24.43
CA MET A 408 15.90 -29.99 -23.42
C MET A 408 14.46 -29.64 -23.06
N ASP A 409 14.16 -29.67 -21.77
CA ASP A 409 12.83 -29.30 -21.28
C ASP A 409 12.67 -27.79 -21.10
N ARG A 410 13.71 -26.96 -21.34
CA ARG A 410 13.71 -25.48 -21.24
C ARG A 410 14.75 -24.76 -22.14
N HIS A 411 14.47 -23.51 -22.56
CA HIS A 411 15.37 -22.64 -23.36
C HIS A 411 16.56 -22.10 -22.53
N GLY A 412 17.72 -21.88 -23.15
CA GLY A 412 18.89 -21.25 -22.49
C GLY A 412 18.74 -19.73 -22.31
N PRO A 413 19.46 -19.09 -21.37
CA PRO A 413 19.30 -17.65 -21.10
C PRO A 413 19.64 -16.80 -22.32
N ARG A 414 18.67 -16.02 -22.81
CA ARG A 414 18.90 -15.04 -23.89
C ARG A 414 19.62 -13.79 -23.34
N PRO A 415 20.65 -13.28 -24.02
CA PRO A 415 21.09 -11.91 -23.77
C PRO A 415 19.97 -10.95 -24.19
N VAL A 416 19.58 -10.08 -23.26
CA VAL A 416 18.59 -9.03 -23.50
C VAL A 416 19.11 -8.13 -24.62
N PRO A 417 18.33 -7.83 -25.68
CA PRO A 417 18.74 -6.84 -26.66
C PRO A 417 18.86 -5.49 -25.94
N ALA A 418 20.05 -4.89 -25.98
CA ALA A 418 20.27 -3.54 -25.49
C ALA A 418 19.25 -2.61 -26.17
N ALA A 419 18.39 -1.98 -25.37
CA ALA A 419 17.48 -0.95 -25.85
C ALA A 419 18.30 0.09 -26.63
N GLY A 420 17.99 0.22 -27.91
CA GLY A 420 18.71 1.11 -28.81
C GLY A 420 18.62 2.55 -28.31
N LEU A 421 19.76 3.07 -27.88
CA LEU A 421 20.05 4.50 -27.94
C LEU A 421 20.25 4.84 -29.43
N GLU A 422 19.16 5.07 -30.15
CA GLU A 422 19.22 5.82 -31.40
C GLU A 422 18.68 7.24 -31.17
N ARG A 423 19.42 8.17 -31.77
CA ARG A 423 19.47 9.62 -31.55
C ARG A 423 18.22 10.39 -31.93
#